data_AF-A0A7W2YB44-F1
#
_entry.id   AF-A0A7W2YB44-F1
#
_cell.length_a   1.000
_cell.length_b   1.000
_cell.length_c   1.000
_cell.angle_alpha   90.00
_cell.angle_beta   90.00
_cell.angle_gamma   90.00
#
_symmetry.space_group_name_H-M   'P 1'
#
loop_
_entity.id
_entity.type
_entity.pdbx_description
1 polymer ?
#
loop_
_entity_poly.entity_id
_entity_poly.type
_entity_poly.pdbx_seq_one_letter_code
_entity_poly.pdbx_strand_id
1 'polypeptide(L)'
;MPNNTKRFIEQINDISRQLLSRILSVQTSLQPTQNESSLESTEEQPSNEELTDLVTARQILITNLFEQNTSEDISSHMSLLQEMLTLDSELTTNSASCKQEIAEQVLNLKKSKKVSKSYQNLIKNTNQP
;
A
#
# COMPACT_ATOMS: atom_id res chain seq x y z
N MET A 1 -21.38 -17.40 19.58
CA MET A 1 -21.68 -16.01 19.99
C MET A 1 -21.77 -15.16 18.73
N PRO A 2 -22.97 -14.78 18.26
CA PRO A 2 -23.19 -14.24 16.91
C PRO A 2 -22.49 -12.90 16.61
N ASN A 3 -22.06 -12.17 17.65
CA ASN A 3 -21.48 -10.82 17.48
C ASN A 3 -19.99 -10.81 17.13
N ASN A 4 -19.30 -11.94 17.17
CA ASN A 4 -17.86 -11.98 16.86
C ASN A 4 -17.60 -11.98 15.35
N THR A 5 -18.39 -12.73 14.57
CA THR A 5 -18.25 -12.82 13.11
C THR A 5 -18.38 -11.47 12.43
N LYS A 6 -19.45 -10.73 12.74
CA LYS A 6 -19.65 -9.36 12.24
C LYS A 6 -18.43 -8.48 12.51
N ARG A 7 -17.96 -8.48 13.76
CA ARG A 7 -16.81 -7.68 14.21
C ARG A 7 -15.53 -8.05 13.47
N PHE A 8 -15.27 -9.34 13.23
CA PHE A 8 -14.12 -9.77 12.44
C PHE A 8 -14.17 -9.20 11.02
N ILE A 9 -15.31 -9.34 10.33
CA ILE A 9 -15.46 -8.85 8.96
C ILE A 9 -15.33 -7.32 8.91
N GLU A 10 -15.91 -6.59 9.86
CA GLU A 10 -15.77 -5.14 9.97
C GLU A 10 -14.32 -4.70 10.16
N GLN A 11 -13.55 -5.39 11.02
CA GLN A 11 -12.13 -5.10 11.22
C GLN A 11 -11.28 -5.40 10.00
N ILE A 12 -11.58 -6.49 9.28
CA ILE A 12 -10.91 -6.82 8.02
C ILE A 12 -11.17 -5.73 6.98
N ASN A 13 -12.42 -5.30 6.83
CA ASN A 13 -12.78 -4.23 5.89
C ASN A 13 -12.11 -2.91 6.28
N ASP A 14 -12.01 -2.61 7.58
CA ASP A 14 -11.34 -1.40 8.05
C ASP A 14 -9.85 -1.36 7.73
N ILE A 15 -9.13 -2.44 8.04
CA ILE A 15 -7.71 -2.54 7.68
C ILE A 15 -7.53 -2.52 6.15
N SER A 16 -8.46 -3.13 5.40
CA SER A 16 -8.42 -3.10 3.94
C SER A 16 -8.57 -1.67 3.38
N ARG A 17 -9.44 -0.84 3.96
CA ARG A 17 -9.56 0.59 3.63
C ARG A 17 -8.29 1.36 3.99
N GLN A 18 -7.71 1.09 5.16
CA GLN A 18 -6.45 1.71 5.58
C GLN A 18 -5.33 1.38 4.57
N LEU A 19 -5.16 0.10 4.22
CA LEU A 19 -4.18 -0.34 3.21
C LEU A 19 -4.39 0.34 1.86
N LEU A 20 -5.64 0.40 1.39
CA LEU A 20 -5.97 1.03 0.12
C LEU A 20 -5.64 2.53 0.13
N SER A 21 -5.98 3.23 1.21
CA SER A 21 -5.64 4.65 1.39
C SER A 21 -4.14 4.89 1.29
N ARG A 22 -3.31 4.00 1.84
CA ARG A 22 -1.84 4.12 1.75
C ARG A 22 -1.32 3.89 0.34
N ILE A 23 -1.85 2.88 -0.37
CA ILE A 23 -1.48 2.63 -1.77
C ILE A 23 -1.81 3.84 -2.64
N LEU A 24 -3.02 4.39 -2.50
CA LEU A 24 -3.46 5.57 -3.24
C LEU A 24 -2.63 6.82 -2.91
N SER A 25 -2.23 6.99 -1.65
CA SER A 25 -1.33 8.08 -1.23
C SER A 25 0.02 7.98 -1.92
N VAL A 26 0.59 6.77 -2.02
CA VAL A 26 1.85 6.54 -2.74
C VAL A 26 1.67 6.89 -4.21
N GLN A 27 0.63 6.39 -4.88
CA GLN A 27 0.37 6.71 -6.30
C GLN A 27 0.21 8.22 -6.54
N THR A 28 -0.45 8.92 -5.62
CA THR A 28 -0.60 10.38 -5.69
C THR A 28 0.76 11.08 -5.60
N SER A 29 1.64 10.62 -4.71
CA SER A 29 3.01 11.17 -4.59
C SER A 29 3.89 10.85 -5.81
N LEU A 30 3.56 9.82 -6.58
CA LEU A 30 4.27 9.44 -7.81
C LEU A 30 3.82 10.26 -9.03
N GLN A 31 2.71 10.99 -8.96
CA GLN A 31 2.29 11.87 -10.05
C GLN A 31 3.27 13.07 -10.13
N PRO A 32 3.84 13.37 -11.31
CA PRO A 32 4.74 14.50 -11.46
C PRO A 32 3.92 15.80 -11.32
N THR A 33 3.94 16.42 -10.14
CA THR A 33 3.52 17.82 -10.01
C THR A 33 4.41 18.65 -10.94
N GLN A 34 3.80 19.38 -11.88
CA GLN A 34 4.47 20.25 -12.87
C GLN A 34 5.35 21.37 -12.28
N ASN A 35 5.57 21.41 -10.98
CA ASN A 35 6.39 22.41 -10.31
C ASN A 35 7.67 21.76 -9.80
N GLU A 36 8.79 22.03 -10.46
CA GLU A 36 10.16 21.65 -10.09
C GLU A 36 10.67 22.31 -8.77
N SER A 37 9.80 22.51 -7.78
CA SER A 37 10.11 23.31 -6.58
C SER A 37 9.51 22.74 -5.29
N SER A 38 9.51 21.42 -5.11
CA SER A 38 9.33 20.88 -3.76
C SER A 38 10.25 19.70 -3.50
N LEU A 39 11.47 20.03 -3.09
CA LEU A 39 12.33 19.15 -2.29
C LEU A 39 11.99 19.30 -0.79
N GLU A 40 10.74 19.68 -0.49
CA GLU A 40 10.28 19.96 0.87
C GLU A 40 8.82 19.52 1.01
N SER A 41 8.58 18.23 0.82
CA SER A 41 7.36 17.59 1.31
C SER A 41 7.76 16.39 2.13
N THR A 42 8.18 16.69 3.37
CA THR A 42 8.11 15.78 4.51
C THR A 42 6.64 15.55 4.86
N GLU A 43 5.84 15.09 3.89
CA GLU A 43 4.65 14.35 4.26
C GLU A 43 5.17 13.00 4.75
N GLU A 44 4.83 12.66 5.99
CA GLU A 44 5.21 11.41 6.63
C GLU A 44 4.90 10.25 5.68
N GLN A 45 5.91 9.80 4.92
CA GLN A 45 5.76 8.60 4.14
C GLN A 45 5.42 7.51 5.14
N PRO A 46 4.28 6.82 4.99
CA PRO A 46 3.93 5.75 5.88
C PRO A 46 5.09 4.76 5.89
N SER A 47 5.61 4.45 7.07
CA SER A 47 6.77 3.58 7.15
C SER A 47 6.42 2.24 6.49
N ASN A 48 7.35 1.65 5.75
CA ASN A 48 7.16 0.32 5.17
C ASN A 48 6.81 -0.73 6.25
N GLU A 49 7.21 -0.47 7.48
CA GLU A 49 6.88 -1.25 8.68
C GLU A 49 5.37 -1.21 8.97
N GLU A 50 4.74 -0.03 8.95
CA GLU A 50 3.31 0.13 9.16
C GLU A 50 2.45 -0.58 8.10
N LEU A 51 2.88 -0.57 6.83
CA LEU A 51 2.18 -1.29 5.76
C LEU A 51 2.28 -2.80 5.95
N THR A 52 3.44 -3.29 6.38
CA THR A 52 3.68 -4.71 6.65
C THR A 52 2.85 -5.18 7.85
N ASP A 53 2.74 -4.35 8.88
CA ASP A 53 1.93 -4.61 10.07
C ASP A 53 0.44 -4.70 9.71
N LEU A 54 -0.08 -3.77 8.90
CA LEU A 54 -1.47 -3.79 8.44
C LEU A 54 -1.79 -5.04 7.61
N VAL A 55 -0.90 -5.44 6.68
CA VAL A 55 -1.08 -6.68 5.89
C VAL A 55 -1.09 -7.91 6.81
N THR A 56 -0.18 -7.95 7.76
CA THR A 56 -0.07 -9.07 8.73
C THR A 56 -1.31 -9.14 9.62
N ALA A 57 -1.76 -8.01 10.16
CA ALA A 57 -2.96 -7.91 10.97
C ALA A 57 -4.21 -8.35 10.20
N ARG A 58 -4.35 -7.91 8.94
CA ARG A 58 -5.44 -8.35 8.05
C ARG A 58 -5.43 -9.86 7.86
N GLN A 59 -4.26 -10.44 7.57
CA GLN A 59 -4.14 -11.88 7.34
C GLN A 59 -4.51 -12.69 8.59
N ILE A 60 -4.06 -12.25 9.78
CA ILE A 60 -4.40 -12.89 11.06
C ILE A 60 -5.91 -12.86 11.29
N LEU A 61 -6.57 -11.72 11.04
CA LEU A 61 -8.02 -11.60 11.21
C LEU A 61 -8.80 -12.49 10.25
N ILE A 62 -8.36 -12.61 9.00
CA ILE A 62 -8.99 -13.50 8.01
C ILE A 62 -8.86 -14.96 8.45
N THR A 63 -7.66 -15.38 8.88
CA THR A 63 -7.45 -16.73 9.42
C THR A 63 -8.38 -16.98 10.61
N ASN A 64 -8.41 -16.06 11.58
CA ASN A 64 -9.26 -16.17 12.77
C ASN A 64 -10.75 -16.19 12.43
N LEU A 65 -11.20 -15.44 11.42
CA LEU A 65 -12.59 -15.43 10.95
C LEU A 65 -13.02 -16.84 10.53
N PHE A 66 -12.20 -17.53 9.74
CA PHE A 66 -12.52 -18.88 9.24
C PHE A 66 -12.28 -19.99 10.27
N GLU A 67 -11.34 -19.81 11.20
CA GLU A 67 -11.09 -20.79 12.27
C GLU A 67 -12.16 -20.76 13.37
N GLN A 68 -12.70 -19.58 13.68
CA GLN A 68 -13.56 -19.39 14.86
C GLN A 68 -15.06 -19.35 14.53
N ASN A 69 -15.45 -19.29 13.26
CA ASN A 69 -16.85 -19.08 12.85
C ASN A 69 -17.26 -20.08 11.76
N THR A 70 -18.54 -20.43 11.74
CA THR A 70 -19.07 -21.39 10.75
C THR A 70 -19.38 -20.69 9.43
N SER A 71 -19.43 -21.45 8.34
CA SER A 71 -19.82 -20.92 7.02
C SER A 71 -21.22 -20.29 7.04
N GLU A 72 -22.16 -20.85 7.80
CA GLU A 72 -23.51 -20.29 7.96
C GLU A 72 -23.48 -18.92 8.68
N ASP A 73 -22.70 -18.80 9.75
CA ASP A 73 -22.60 -17.54 10.50
C ASP A 73 -21.90 -16.45 9.68
N ILE A 74 -20.83 -16.82 8.96
CA ILE A 74 -20.14 -15.92 8.03
C ILE A 74 -21.09 -15.46 6.93
N SER A 75 -21.77 -16.40 6.27
CA SER A 75 -22.69 -16.09 5.16
C SER A 75 -23.94 -15.32 5.59
N SER A 76 -24.29 -15.28 6.88
CA SER A 76 -25.36 -14.40 7.37
C SER A 76 -25.04 -12.91 7.25
N HIS A 77 -23.77 -12.54 7.02
CA HIS A 77 -23.27 -11.16 6.91
C HIS A 77 -22.95 -10.75 5.45
N MET A 78 -23.81 -11.12 4.48
CA MET A 78 -23.51 -10.98 3.05
C MET A 78 -23.09 -9.58 2.60
N SER A 79 -23.69 -8.50 3.12
CA SER A 79 -23.32 -7.13 2.72
C SER A 79 -21.87 -6.79 3.08
N LEU A 80 -21.42 -7.20 4.26
CA LEU A 80 -20.05 -7.00 4.71
C LEU A 80 -19.05 -7.88 3.92
N LEU A 81 -19.46 -9.09 3.53
CA LEU A 81 -18.66 -9.96 2.67
C LEU A 81 -18.53 -9.40 1.25
N GLN A 82 -19.59 -8.82 0.70
CA GLN A 82 -19.52 -8.14 -0.60
C GLN A 82 -18.55 -6.97 -0.55
N GLU A 83 -18.59 -6.16 0.51
CA GLU A 83 -17.61 -5.10 0.71
C GLU A 83 -16.19 -5.66 0.81
N MET A 84 -15.97 -6.74 1.58
CA MET A 84 -14.67 -7.40 1.69
C MET A 84 -14.13 -7.82 0.31
N LEU A 85 -14.98 -8.42 -0.54
CA LEU A 85 -14.61 -8.82 -1.90
C LEU A 85 -14.27 -7.62 -2.80
N THR A 86 -15.04 -6.54 -2.70
CA THR A 86 -14.76 -5.30 -3.44
C THR A 86 -13.41 -4.72 -3.02
N LEU A 87 -13.15 -4.62 -1.71
CA LEU A 87 -11.89 -4.12 -1.18
C LEU A 87 -10.71 -5.00 -1.60
N ASP A 88 -10.88 -6.32 -1.67
CA ASP A 88 -9.81 -7.24 -2.11
C ASP A 88 -9.47 -7.06 -3.59
N SER A 89 -10.49 -6.84 -4.42
CA SER A 89 -10.30 -6.49 -5.82
C SER A 89 -9.56 -5.15 -5.96
N GLU A 90 -9.98 -4.13 -5.21
CA GLU A 90 -9.35 -2.81 -5.24
C GLU A 90 -7.90 -2.84 -4.76
N LEU A 91 -7.60 -3.56 -3.68
CA LEU A 91 -6.24 -3.75 -3.18
C LEU A 91 -5.35 -4.45 -4.22
N THR A 92 -5.87 -5.49 -4.87
CA THR A 92 -5.13 -6.23 -5.91
C THR A 92 -4.81 -5.33 -7.09
N THR A 93 -5.82 -4.62 -7.61
CA THR A 93 -5.66 -3.72 -8.77
C THR A 93 -4.72 -2.55 -8.46
N ASN A 94 -4.95 -1.83 -7.35
CA ASN A 94 -4.16 -0.65 -7.02
C ASN A 94 -2.72 -1.01 -6.62
N SER A 95 -2.49 -2.12 -5.91
CA SER A 95 -1.12 -2.56 -5.60
C SER A 95 -0.34 -2.96 -6.86
N ALA A 96 -0.99 -3.57 -7.86
CA ALA A 96 -0.37 -3.87 -9.14
C ALA A 96 -0.01 -2.60 -9.92
N SER A 97 -0.94 -1.65 -10.01
CA SER A 97 -0.70 -0.35 -10.66
C SER A 97 0.42 0.43 -9.97
N CYS A 98 0.38 0.54 -8.65
CA CYS A 98 1.41 1.23 -7.86
C CYS A 98 2.80 0.62 -8.06
N LYS A 99 2.93 -0.72 -8.06
CA LYS A 99 4.20 -1.40 -8.37
C LYS A 99 4.71 -1.07 -9.78
N GLN A 100 3.81 -1.00 -10.75
CA GLN A 100 4.16 -0.63 -12.12
C GLN A 100 4.65 0.82 -12.20
N GLU A 101 3.94 1.76 -11.60
CA GLU A 101 4.30 3.18 -11.58
C GLU A 101 5.68 3.40 -10.92
N ILE A 102 5.95 2.74 -9.78
CA ILE A 102 7.26 2.78 -9.12
C ILE A 102 8.35 2.22 -10.05
N ALA A 103 8.10 1.08 -10.69
CA ALA A 103 9.06 0.48 -11.62
C ALA A 103 9.38 1.41 -12.81
N GLU A 104 8.36 2.07 -13.36
CA GLU A 104 8.51 3.06 -14.42
C GLU A 104 9.32 4.28 -13.97
N GLN A 105 9.07 4.80 -12.77
CA GLN A 105 9.87 5.89 -12.20
C GLN A 105 11.34 5.50 -12.00
N VAL A 106 11.61 4.31 -11.47
CA VAL A 106 12.99 3.80 -11.31
C VAL A 106 13.70 3.68 -12.65
N LEU A 107 13.00 3.20 -13.68
CA LEU A 107 13.54 3.14 -15.05
C LEU A 107 13.82 4.53 -15.62
N ASN A 108 12.95 5.50 -15.38
CA ASN A 108 13.13 6.89 -15.81
C ASN A 108 14.33 7.56 -15.10
N LEU A 109 14.48 7.34 -13.79
CA LEU A 109 15.65 7.79 -13.02
C LEU A 109 16.94 7.20 -13.57
N LYS A 110 16.96 5.90 -13.88
CA LYS A 110 18.12 5.23 -14.49
C LYS A 110 18.49 5.81 -15.86
N LYS A 111 17.50 6.19 -16.67
CA LYS A 111 17.72 6.79 -18.00
C LYS A 111 18.05 8.29 -17.94
N SER A 112 17.81 8.95 -16.82
CA SER A 112 18.02 10.39 -16.67
C SER A 112 19.51 10.76 -16.65
N LYS A 113 19.96 11.38 -17.75
CA LYS A 113 21.35 11.88 -17.89
C LYS A 113 21.77 12.85 -16.78
N LYS A 114 20.84 13.64 -16.24
CA LYS A 114 21.08 14.59 -15.15
C LYS A 114 21.42 13.84 -13.86
N VAL A 115 20.61 12.84 -13.51
CA VAL A 115 20.82 11.99 -12.33
C VAL A 115 22.12 11.19 -12.47
N SER A 116 22.36 10.55 -13.61
CA SER A 116 23.60 9.79 -13.83
C SER A 116 24.87 10.65 -13.70
N LYS A 117 24.86 11.87 -14.24
CA LYS A 117 25.98 12.81 -14.09
C LYS A 117 26.19 13.24 -12.63
N SER A 118 25.11 13.50 -11.89
CA SER A 118 25.20 13.87 -10.47
C SER A 118 25.81 12.76 -9.63
N TYR A 119 25.37 11.51 -9.81
CA TYR A 119 25.97 10.34 -9.14
C TYR A 119 27.46 10.15 -9.51
N GLN A 120 27.81 10.27 -10.79
CA GLN A 120 29.21 10.19 -11.23
C GLN A 120 30.09 11.27 -10.60
N ASN A 121 29.58 12.49 -10.43
CA ASN A 121 30.32 13.58 -9.78
C ASN A 121 30.47 13.35 -8.28
N LEU A 122 29.44 12.81 -7.62
CA LEU A 122 29.50 12.47 -6.18
C LEU A 122 30.59 11.44 -5.90
N ILE A 123 30.65 10.38 -6.72
CA ILE A 123 31.67 9.32 -6.62
C ILE A 123 33.08 9.88 -6.87
N LYS A 124 33.24 10.83 -7.79
CA LYS A 124 34.54 11.48 -8.04
C LYS A 124 34.99 12.35 -6.87
N ASN A 125 34.06 13.08 -6.24
CA ASN A 125 34.37 13.99 -5.14
C ASN A 125 34.65 13.26 -3.81
N THR A 126 34.10 12.05 -3.59
CA THR A 126 34.40 11.23 -2.41
C THR A 126 35.73 10.47 -2.49
N ASN A 127 36.37 10.43 -3.66
CA ASN A 127 37.65 9.75 -3.89
C ASN A 127 38.81 10.73 -4.11
N GLN A 128 38.65 12.00 -3.77
CA GLN A 128 39.71 13.00 -3.85
C GLN A 128 40.42 13.06 -2.48
N PRO A 129 41.75 12.83 -2.42
CA PRO A 129 42.51 12.73 -1.17
C PRO A 129 42.59 14.03 -0.39
#